data_AF-A0A8H6LI08-F1
#
_entry.id   AF-A0A8H6LI08-F1
#
_cell.length_a   1.000
_cell.length_b   1.000
_cell.length_c   1.000
_cell.angle_alpha   90.00
_cell.angle_beta   90.00
_cell.angle_gamma   90.00
#
_symmetry.space_group_name_H-M   'P 1'
#
loop_
_entity.id
_entity.type
_entity.pdbx_description
1 polymer ?
#
loop_
_entity_poly.entity_id
_entity_poly.type
_entity_poly.pdbx_seq_one_letter_code
_entity_poly.pdbx_strand_id
1 'polypeptide(L)'
;MSTPEDYYSDEWTETDSEINSDDRTDIYSGDGSDAGPDAGSDNDSDAGSELDRDVFGPLVDISEGSIIALATRIARDVLHVLPGKAELLKTVSGSYNIVHIVQLETVKLVIRIPATGWGDGMTKVAEDALSSQVATMRFIKEQTGAPVPEVYSWDPTNNNEISAPFICMSFVTGETVSSVWFKDSMDDEAREQFRLNILTSIAAIMAKFSSMTFDKMGSLMQAEDGSFFLGPMFEWVENDDDSVHAKATRTYFSMEELLACSIEPGPTGNVWDRAEDKFLKVFLENSPLLHYHSRFVLCPPDFDSQNVLVDEKGNKQHLAICGGCKKAFSVKHNRRCPFCLGKDTKEEKRHAKEDTIQEEEEEEEEEEEEEEEEEEEEEEEEEEEEEE
;
A
#
# COMPACT_ATOMS: atom_id res chain seq x y z
N MET A 1 0.67 1.63 27.94
CA MET A 1 0.69 2.45 26.71
C MET A 1 1.76 3.51 26.93
N SER A 2 2.56 3.85 25.92
CA SER A 2 3.60 4.88 26.06
C SER A 2 2.94 6.25 26.28
N THR A 3 3.43 7.06 27.22
CA THR A 3 2.89 8.40 27.49
C THR A 3 3.44 9.41 26.48
N PRO A 4 2.82 10.59 26.32
CA PRO A 4 3.40 11.65 25.50
C PRO A 4 4.85 11.97 25.90
N GLU A 5 5.18 11.94 27.21
CA GLU A 5 6.53 12.21 27.70
C GLU A 5 7.59 11.21 27.20
N ASP A 6 7.22 9.95 26.95
CA ASP A 6 8.14 8.93 26.43
C ASP A 6 8.71 9.29 25.04
N TYR A 7 8.04 10.17 24.29
CA TYR A 7 8.46 10.63 22.95
C TYR A 7 9.15 12.00 22.95
N TYR A 8 9.20 12.69 24.10
CA TYR A 8 9.81 14.03 24.23
C TYR A 8 11.18 14.02 24.92
N SER A 9 11.75 12.85 25.24
CA SER A 9 13.09 12.76 25.84
C SER A 9 14.19 12.76 24.75
N ASP A 10 15.20 13.62 24.91
CA ASP A 10 16.30 13.90 23.97
C ASP A 10 17.33 12.75 23.79
N GLU A 11 16.98 11.49 24.06
CA GLU A 11 17.93 10.36 24.02
C GLU A 11 18.26 9.81 22.61
N TRP A 12 17.90 10.50 21.52
CA TRP A 12 18.07 10.01 20.14
C TRP A 12 19.22 10.65 19.34
N THR A 13 20.23 11.26 19.98
CA THR A 13 21.34 11.90 19.24
C THR A 13 22.72 11.45 19.71
N GLU A 14 23.13 10.23 19.38
CA GLU A 14 24.57 9.90 19.33
C GLU A 14 24.87 8.92 18.19
N THR A 15 25.23 9.46 17.03
CA THR A 15 26.23 8.83 16.15
C THR A 15 27.12 9.92 15.56
N ASP A 16 28.25 10.15 16.23
CA ASP A 16 29.39 10.90 15.72
C ASP A 16 30.04 10.13 14.57
N SER A 17 30.22 10.77 13.41
CA SER A 17 31.25 10.37 12.46
C SER A 17 31.71 11.58 11.63
N GLU A 18 32.73 12.27 12.16
CA GLU A 18 33.64 13.09 11.37
C GLU A 18 34.46 12.17 10.44
N ILE A 19 34.36 12.30 9.12
CA ILE A 19 35.36 11.75 8.20
C ILE A 19 35.71 12.77 7.10
N ASN A 20 37.04 12.92 6.96
CA ASN A 20 37.81 13.79 6.10
C ASN A 20 37.47 13.72 4.61
N SER A 21 37.62 14.88 3.98
CA SER A 21 37.86 15.07 2.56
C SER A 21 39.20 14.44 2.15
N ASP A 22 39.15 13.43 1.28
CA ASP A 22 40.07 13.22 0.15
C ASP A 22 39.89 11.78 -0.36
N ASP A 23 39.17 11.60 -1.47
CA ASP A 23 39.80 10.99 -2.65
C ASP A 23 38.94 11.18 -3.91
N ARG A 24 39.61 11.62 -4.97
CA ARG A 24 39.10 11.78 -6.33
C ARG A 24 39.65 10.64 -7.19
N THR A 25 38.95 10.39 -8.29
CA THR A 25 39.30 9.50 -9.43
C THR A 25 38.90 8.03 -9.19
N ASP A 26 38.31 7.27 -10.11
CA ASP A 26 38.31 7.27 -11.57
C ASP A 26 36.99 6.73 -12.14
N ILE A 27 36.62 7.25 -13.31
CA ILE A 27 35.58 6.77 -14.21
C ILE A 27 36.29 5.90 -15.24
N TYR A 28 35.88 4.65 -15.49
CA TYR A 28 35.89 4.06 -16.84
C TYR A 28 35.03 2.78 -16.92
N SER A 29 34.19 2.81 -17.95
CA SER A 29 33.49 1.79 -18.74
C SER A 29 33.63 0.30 -18.41
N GLY A 30 32.49 -0.40 -18.49
CA GLY A 30 32.40 -1.85 -18.68
C GLY A 30 30.99 -2.24 -19.11
N ASP A 31 30.84 -2.52 -20.40
CA ASP A 31 29.69 -3.17 -21.04
C ASP A 31 29.54 -4.61 -20.51
N GLY A 32 28.30 -5.05 -20.36
CA GLY A 32 27.96 -6.42 -19.97
C GLY A 32 26.50 -6.70 -20.29
N SER A 33 26.27 -7.25 -21.46
CA SER A 33 25.05 -7.95 -21.88
C SER A 33 24.77 -9.16 -20.99
N ASP A 34 23.52 -9.34 -20.56
CA ASP A 34 23.03 -10.65 -20.15
C ASP A 34 21.53 -10.78 -20.44
N ALA A 35 21.21 -11.74 -21.30
CA ALA A 35 19.87 -12.09 -21.74
C ALA A 35 19.27 -13.10 -20.74
N GLY A 36 18.15 -12.77 -20.12
CA GLY A 36 17.37 -13.70 -19.30
C GLY A 36 16.30 -14.41 -20.14
N PRO A 37 16.03 -15.71 -19.94
CA PRO A 37 14.97 -16.39 -20.66
C PRO A 37 13.60 -16.10 -20.03
N ASP A 38 12.66 -15.75 -20.89
CA ASP A 38 11.23 -15.68 -20.61
C ASP A 38 10.63 -17.10 -20.57
N ALA A 39 9.81 -17.38 -19.55
CA ALA A 39 8.93 -18.54 -19.47
C ALA A 39 7.91 -18.37 -18.32
N GLY A 40 7.05 -17.36 -18.41
CA GLY A 40 5.87 -17.22 -17.56
C GLY A 40 4.63 -17.84 -18.21
N SER A 41 4.40 -19.14 -17.97
CA SER A 41 3.11 -19.79 -18.21
C SER A 41 2.21 -19.53 -17.01
N ASP A 42 1.19 -18.68 -17.15
CA ASP A 42 0.13 -18.55 -16.15
C ASP A 42 -1.24 -18.78 -16.79
N ASN A 43 -1.75 -19.98 -16.52
CA ASN A 43 -3.11 -20.42 -16.76
C ASN A 43 -4.03 -19.85 -15.66
N ASP A 44 -5.18 -19.31 -16.07
CA ASP A 44 -6.25 -18.82 -15.21
C ASP A 44 -6.72 -19.84 -14.14
N SER A 45 -6.73 -19.42 -12.88
CA SER A 45 -7.82 -19.75 -11.94
C SER A 45 -7.78 -18.87 -10.69
N ASP A 46 -8.96 -18.37 -10.30
CA ASP A 46 -9.28 -17.63 -9.08
C ASP A 46 -9.11 -18.54 -7.84
N ALA A 47 -7.86 -18.91 -7.54
CA ALA A 47 -7.46 -19.55 -6.30
C ALA A 47 -7.04 -18.45 -5.31
N GLY A 48 -7.65 -18.43 -4.13
CA GLY A 48 -7.27 -17.49 -3.07
C GLY A 48 -5.76 -17.53 -2.87
N SER A 49 -5.11 -16.37 -2.97
CA SER A 49 -3.66 -16.24 -2.84
C SER A 49 -3.20 -16.97 -1.58
N GLU A 50 -2.39 -18.02 -1.76
CA GLU A 50 -1.78 -18.75 -0.66
C GLU A 50 -1.08 -17.74 0.27
N LEU A 51 -1.24 -17.91 1.58
CA LEU A 51 -0.60 -17.00 2.53
C LEU A 51 0.91 -17.15 2.41
N ASP A 52 1.60 -16.04 2.15
CA ASP A 52 3.05 -16.00 2.04
C ASP A 52 3.69 -16.35 3.40
N ARG A 53 4.26 -17.54 3.50
CA ARG A 53 4.87 -18.03 4.75
C ARG A 53 6.17 -17.31 5.08
N ASP A 54 6.87 -16.76 4.10
CA ASP A 54 8.13 -16.05 4.34
C ASP A 54 7.83 -14.70 5.02
N VAL A 55 6.79 -14.01 4.56
CA VAL A 55 6.30 -12.76 5.18
C VAL A 55 5.58 -12.99 6.52
N PHE A 56 4.71 -13.98 6.60
CA PHE A 56 3.80 -14.16 7.74
C PHE A 56 4.23 -15.22 8.75
N GLY A 57 5.28 -16.00 8.46
CA GLY A 57 5.85 -16.98 9.36
C GLY A 57 4.79 -17.90 10.01
N PRO A 58 4.76 -18.03 11.36
CA PRO A 58 3.80 -18.88 12.06
C PRO A 58 2.37 -18.31 12.08
N LEU A 59 2.13 -17.07 11.62
CA LEU A 59 0.78 -16.50 11.59
C LEU A 59 -0.13 -17.23 10.60
N VAL A 60 0.44 -17.85 9.57
CA VAL A 60 -0.30 -18.66 8.60
C VAL A 60 -0.86 -19.95 9.23
N ASP A 61 -0.29 -20.40 10.35
CA ASP A 61 -0.69 -21.61 11.07
C ASP A 61 -1.75 -21.34 12.15
N ILE A 62 -2.21 -20.09 12.30
CA ILE A 62 -3.25 -19.75 13.26
C ILE A 62 -4.53 -20.51 12.90
N SER A 63 -4.97 -21.37 13.81
CA SER A 63 -6.12 -22.23 13.57
C SER A 63 -7.42 -21.44 13.45
N GLU A 64 -8.32 -21.91 12.59
CA GLU A 64 -9.70 -21.38 12.51
C GLU A 64 -10.38 -21.35 13.89
N GLY A 65 -10.15 -22.39 14.72
CA GLY A 65 -10.71 -22.46 16.06
C GLY A 65 -10.27 -21.31 16.97
N SER A 66 -9.00 -20.88 16.87
CA SER A 66 -8.48 -19.72 17.60
C SER A 66 -9.09 -18.40 17.12
N ILE A 67 -9.22 -18.22 15.80
CA ILE A 67 -9.85 -17.04 15.20
C ILE A 67 -11.32 -16.94 15.67
N ILE A 68 -12.06 -18.05 15.62
CA ILE A 68 -13.45 -18.12 16.06
C ILE A 68 -13.57 -17.87 17.57
N ALA A 69 -12.66 -18.42 18.39
CA ALA A 69 -12.64 -18.18 19.82
C ALA A 69 -12.44 -16.69 20.14
N LEU A 70 -11.48 -16.04 19.48
CA LEU A 70 -11.23 -14.61 19.59
C LEU A 70 -12.47 -13.78 19.21
N ALA A 71 -13.06 -14.08 18.05
CA ALA A 71 -14.23 -13.37 17.55
C ALA A 71 -15.43 -13.51 18.49
N THR A 72 -15.62 -14.72 19.03
CA THR A 72 -16.69 -15.05 19.98
C THR A 72 -16.52 -14.32 21.31
N ARG A 73 -15.29 -14.23 21.83
CA ARG A 73 -14.99 -13.42 23.03
C ARG A 73 -15.37 -11.97 22.80
N ILE A 74 -14.91 -11.37 21.69
CA ILE A 74 -15.15 -9.96 21.39
C ILE A 74 -16.65 -9.69 21.22
N ALA A 75 -17.37 -10.54 20.49
CA ALA A 75 -18.81 -10.40 20.31
C ALA A 75 -19.59 -10.46 21.64
N ARG A 76 -19.20 -11.36 22.55
CA ARG A 76 -19.81 -11.46 23.88
C ARG A 76 -19.48 -10.26 24.77
N ASP A 77 -18.20 -9.92 24.88
CA ASP A 77 -17.71 -9.00 25.90
C ASP A 77 -17.88 -7.54 25.50
N VAL A 78 -17.76 -7.23 24.19
CA VAL A 78 -17.82 -5.86 23.65
C VAL A 78 -19.17 -5.58 23.00
N LEU A 79 -19.67 -6.49 22.17
CA LEU A 79 -20.91 -6.27 21.41
C LEU A 79 -22.17 -6.77 22.12
N HIS A 80 -22.00 -7.50 23.23
CA HIS A 80 -23.09 -8.12 23.99
C HIS A 80 -23.99 -9.03 23.15
N VAL A 81 -23.41 -9.65 22.11
CA VAL A 81 -24.06 -10.66 21.27
C VAL A 81 -23.82 -12.02 21.89
N LEU A 82 -24.88 -12.79 22.08
CA LEU A 82 -24.76 -14.13 22.65
C LEU A 82 -24.04 -15.06 21.66
N PRO A 83 -23.09 -15.88 22.15
CA PRO A 83 -22.38 -16.82 21.30
C PRO A 83 -23.35 -17.88 20.77
N GLY A 84 -23.52 -17.90 19.45
CA GLY A 84 -24.29 -18.90 18.72
C GLY A 84 -23.42 -19.58 17.67
N LYS A 85 -23.92 -19.75 16.44
CA LYS A 85 -23.11 -20.27 15.32
C LYS A 85 -22.07 -19.23 14.92
N ALA A 86 -20.80 -19.64 14.92
CA ALA A 86 -19.65 -18.88 14.45
C ALA A 86 -18.98 -19.63 13.30
N GLU A 87 -18.57 -18.90 12.27
CA GLU A 87 -17.97 -19.47 11.06
C GLU A 87 -16.94 -18.50 10.48
N LEU A 88 -15.74 -19.01 10.16
CA LEU A 88 -14.75 -18.25 9.39
C LEU A 88 -15.16 -18.29 7.91
N LEU A 89 -15.57 -17.14 7.37
CA LEU A 89 -16.04 -17.05 5.99
C LEU A 89 -14.90 -16.96 4.98
N LYS A 90 -13.86 -16.18 5.30
CA LYS A 90 -12.77 -15.89 4.38
C LYS A 90 -11.50 -15.52 5.13
N THR A 91 -10.38 -15.95 4.61
CA THR A 91 -9.05 -15.44 4.95
C THR A 91 -8.47 -14.79 3.69
N VAL A 92 -7.94 -13.57 3.82
CA VAL A 92 -7.31 -12.82 2.74
C VAL A 92 -6.00 -12.27 3.26
N SER A 93 -4.92 -12.36 2.49
CA SER A 93 -3.69 -11.63 2.75
C SER A 93 -3.62 -10.37 1.88
N GLY A 94 -3.10 -9.30 2.45
CA GLY A 94 -2.46 -8.21 1.71
C GLY A 94 -0.95 -8.24 1.97
N SER A 95 -0.22 -7.24 1.50
CA SER A 95 1.25 -7.20 1.63
C SER A 95 1.76 -7.20 3.08
N TYR A 96 0.98 -6.67 4.03
CA TYR A 96 1.42 -6.53 5.43
C TYR A 96 0.42 -7.02 6.46
N ASN A 97 -0.68 -7.64 6.03
CA ASN A 97 -1.73 -8.07 6.95
C ASN A 97 -2.42 -9.34 6.47
N ILE A 98 -2.74 -10.24 7.41
CA ILE A 98 -3.76 -11.27 7.23
C ILE A 98 -5.09 -10.72 7.75
N VAL A 99 -6.15 -10.93 6.98
CA VAL A 99 -7.50 -10.49 7.29
C VAL A 99 -8.44 -11.70 7.31
N HIS A 100 -9.03 -11.96 8.46
CA HIS A 100 -10.06 -12.97 8.65
C HIS A 100 -11.43 -12.33 8.76
N ILE A 101 -12.40 -12.83 7.99
CA ILE A 101 -13.80 -12.41 8.04
C ILE A 101 -14.60 -13.50 8.74
N VAL A 102 -15.14 -13.18 9.91
CA VAL A 102 -15.87 -14.13 10.76
C VAL A 102 -17.35 -13.73 10.83
N GLN A 103 -18.25 -14.67 10.57
CA GLN A 103 -19.68 -14.52 10.78
C GLN A 103 -20.07 -15.07 12.15
N LEU A 104 -20.80 -14.27 12.93
CA LEU A 104 -21.30 -14.59 14.26
C LEU A 104 -22.77 -14.23 14.33
N GLU A 105 -23.66 -15.21 14.18
CA GLU A 105 -25.12 -14.99 14.17
C GLU A 105 -25.52 -13.83 13.25
N THR A 106 -25.82 -12.66 13.82
CA THR A 106 -26.26 -11.44 13.12
C THR A 106 -25.15 -10.44 12.80
N VAL A 107 -23.92 -10.66 13.29
CA VAL A 107 -22.79 -9.73 13.16
C VAL A 107 -21.67 -10.37 12.35
N LYS A 108 -21.00 -9.56 11.53
CA LYS A 108 -19.79 -9.96 10.80
C LYS A 108 -18.62 -9.13 11.29
N LEU A 109 -17.55 -9.80 11.69
CA LEU A 109 -16.33 -9.20 12.22
C LEU A 109 -15.19 -9.37 11.24
N VAL A 110 -14.30 -8.39 11.23
CA VAL A 110 -13.02 -8.44 10.51
C VAL A 110 -11.91 -8.45 11.55
N ILE A 111 -11.08 -9.47 11.54
CA ILE A 111 -9.88 -9.58 12.38
C ILE A 111 -8.67 -9.41 11.49
N ARG A 112 -7.89 -8.37 11.73
CA ARG A 112 -6.67 -8.06 11.00
C ARG A 112 -5.46 -8.33 11.87
N ILE A 113 -4.50 -9.08 11.35
CA ILE A 113 -3.26 -9.49 12.00
C ILE A 113 -2.10 -8.91 11.17
N PRO A 114 -1.22 -8.06 11.73
CA PRO A 114 -0.10 -7.49 10.98
C PRO A 114 1.01 -8.51 10.75
N ALA A 115 1.76 -8.36 9.65
CA ALA A 115 2.94 -9.17 9.33
C ALA A 115 4.03 -9.06 10.40
N THR A 116 4.12 -7.94 11.12
CA THR A 116 5.03 -7.75 12.26
C THR A 116 4.63 -8.56 13.50
N GLY A 117 3.59 -9.39 13.42
CA GLY A 117 2.98 -10.09 14.55
C GLY A 117 3.70 -11.34 15.03
N TRP A 118 4.92 -11.61 14.56
CA TRP A 118 5.69 -12.80 14.90
C TRP A 118 7.21 -12.51 14.93
N GLY A 119 7.96 -13.43 15.53
CA GLY A 119 9.43 -13.39 15.54
C GLY A 119 10.01 -12.08 16.08
N ASP A 120 11.08 -11.62 15.44
CA ASP A 120 11.75 -10.36 15.79
C ASP A 120 10.93 -9.12 15.39
N GLY A 121 9.89 -9.28 14.56
CA GLY A 121 8.95 -8.22 14.16
C GLY A 121 8.11 -7.69 15.33
N MET A 122 7.96 -8.50 16.39
CA MET A 122 7.20 -8.17 17.61
C MET A 122 7.95 -7.18 18.51
N THR A 123 8.14 -5.96 18.01
CA THR A 123 8.84 -4.89 18.72
C THR A 123 7.87 -3.91 19.36
N LYS A 124 8.39 -3.09 20.29
CA LYS A 124 7.61 -1.98 20.87
C LYS A 124 7.13 -0.99 19.79
N VAL A 125 7.94 -0.77 18.76
CA VAL A 125 7.60 0.07 17.61
C VAL A 125 6.41 -0.49 16.84
N ALA A 126 6.34 -1.82 16.66
CA ALA A 126 5.20 -2.47 16.01
C ALA A 126 3.91 -2.31 16.84
N GLU A 127 4.01 -2.42 18.18
CA GLU A 127 2.86 -2.14 19.07
C GLU A 127 2.36 -0.70 18.92
N ASP A 128 3.28 0.27 18.88
CA ASP A 128 2.95 1.68 18.78
C ASP A 128 2.39 2.04 17.40
N ALA A 129 2.90 1.41 16.33
CA ALA A 129 2.37 1.51 14.98
C ALA A 129 0.94 0.95 14.89
N LEU A 130 0.66 -0.19 15.52
CA LEU A 130 -0.69 -0.77 15.59
C LEU A 130 -1.64 0.14 16.38
N SER A 131 -1.18 0.66 17.51
CA SER A 131 -1.92 1.62 18.34
C SER A 131 -2.26 2.90 17.55
N SER A 132 -1.31 3.39 16.75
CA SER A 132 -1.51 4.57 15.90
C SER A 132 -2.56 4.36 14.81
N GLN A 133 -2.63 3.16 14.23
CA GLN A 133 -3.67 2.83 13.26
C GLN A 133 -5.07 2.88 13.90
N VAL A 134 -5.22 2.35 15.12
CA VAL A 134 -6.47 2.43 15.90
C VAL A 134 -6.81 3.88 16.23
N ALA A 135 -5.86 4.66 16.73
CA ALA A 135 -6.04 6.06 17.06
C ALA A 135 -6.50 6.86 15.82
N THR A 136 -5.91 6.59 14.66
CA THR A 136 -6.29 7.26 13.42
C THR A 136 -7.72 6.93 13.00
N MET A 137 -8.13 5.65 13.03
CA MET A 137 -9.51 5.27 12.70
C MET A 137 -10.53 5.94 13.63
N ARG A 138 -10.23 5.98 14.94
CA ARG A 138 -11.07 6.68 15.93
C ARG A 138 -11.15 8.18 15.65
N PHE A 139 -10.01 8.83 15.44
CA PHE A 139 -9.95 10.26 15.12
C PHE A 139 -10.76 10.60 13.87
N ILE A 140 -10.60 9.84 12.78
CA ILE A 140 -11.36 10.08 11.55
C ILE A 140 -12.87 9.94 11.81
N LYS A 141 -13.27 8.85 12.49
CA LYS A 141 -14.68 8.59 12.81
C LYS A 141 -15.28 9.75 13.60
N GLU A 142 -14.59 10.22 14.64
CA GLU A 142 -15.04 11.32 15.51
C GLU A 142 -15.13 12.66 14.77
N GLN A 143 -14.14 12.98 13.94
CA GLN A 143 -14.01 14.32 13.36
C GLN A 143 -14.83 14.52 12.07
N THR A 144 -15.12 13.46 11.31
CA THR A 144 -15.73 13.61 9.97
C THR A 144 -17.06 12.92 9.78
N GLY A 145 -17.40 11.99 10.68
CA GLY A 145 -18.40 10.97 10.39
C GLY A 145 -18.13 10.23 9.09
N ALA A 146 -16.87 10.24 8.60
CA ALA A 146 -16.50 9.51 7.41
C ALA A 146 -16.65 8.03 7.70
N PRO A 147 -17.01 7.25 6.67
CA PRO A 147 -17.28 5.87 6.88
C PRO A 147 -15.97 5.09 6.91
N VAL A 148 -15.48 4.89 8.13
CA VAL A 148 -14.33 4.05 8.45
C VAL A 148 -14.82 2.86 9.28
N PRO A 149 -14.16 1.69 9.21
CA PRO A 149 -14.51 0.56 10.05
C PRO A 149 -14.51 0.96 11.53
N GLU A 150 -15.51 0.51 12.27
CA GLU A 150 -15.55 0.67 13.72
C GLU A 150 -14.63 -0.34 14.38
N VAL A 151 -13.63 0.15 15.14
CA VAL A 151 -12.76 -0.72 15.94
C VAL A 151 -13.51 -1.17 17.19
N TYR A 152 -13.76 -2.46 17.29
CA TYR A 152 -14.41 -3.07 18.46
C TYR A 152 -13.41 -3.45 19.54
N SER A 153 -12.30 -4.07 19.15
CA SER A 153 -11.26 -4.51 20.07
C SER A 153 -9.93 -4.60 19.34
N TRP A 154 -8.83 -4.50 20.06
CA TRP A 154 -7.50 -4.67 19.52
C TRP A 154 -6.56 -5.07 20.65
N ASP A 155 -5.47 -5.74 20.30
CA ASP A 155 -4.41 -6.15 21.20
C ASP A 155 -3.09 -6.01 20.45
N PRO A 156 -2.15 -5.17 20.90
CA PRO A 156 -0.83 -5.05 20.27
C PRO A 156 0.12 -6.18 20.69
N THR A 157 -0.28 -7.02 21.66
CA THR A 157 0.53 -8.12 22.19
C THR A 157 0.09 -9.47 21.61
N ASN A 158 0.77 -10.54 21.99
CA ASN A 158 0.40 -11.92 21.66
C ASN A 158 -0.32 -12.66 22.82
N ASN A 159 -0.73 -11.98 23.88
CA ASN A 159 -1.38 -12.64 25.02
C ASN A 159 -2.89 -12.81 24.83
N ASN A 160 -3.26 -13.54 23.77
CA ASN A 160 -4.65 -13.75 23.36
C ASN A 160 -4.83 -15.10 22.64
N GLU A 161 -6.07 -15.40 22.23
CA GLU A 161 -6.46 -16.70 21.66
C GLU A 161 -5.70 -17.10 20.38
N ILE A 162 -5.19 -16.11 19.65
CA ILE A 162 -4.49 -16.31 18.37
C ILE A 162 -2.97 -16.20 18.53
N SER A 163 -2.49 -15.88 19.73
CA SER A 163 -1.06 -15.70 20.04
C SER A 163 -0.36 -14.69 19.12
N ALA A 164 -1.09 -13.65 18.69
CA ALA A 164 -0.61 -12.63 17.76
C ALA A 164 -1.34 -11.31 18.00
N PRO A 165 -0.73 -10.16 17.65
CA PRO A 165 -1.41 -8.88 17.69
C PRO A 165 -2.56 -8.84 16.69
N PHE A 166 -3.63 -8.10 17.02
CA PHE A 166 -4.76 -7.95 16.13
C PHE A 166 -5.50 -6.63 16.30
N ILE A 167 -6.27 -6.28 15.26
CA ILE A 167 -7.35 -5.31 15.33
C ILE A 167 -8.63 -5.98 14.84
N CYS A 168 -9.65 -5.98 15.68
CA CYS A 168 -11.00 -6.45 15.37
C CYS A 168 -11.92 -5.26 15.14
N MET A 169 -12.58 -5.27 13.98
CA MET A 169 -13.40 -4.16 13.51
C MET A 169 -14.67 -4.62 12.80
N SER A 170 -15.60 -3.69 12.59
CA SER A 170 -16.83 -3.91 11.84
C SER A 170 -16.54 -4.36 10.42
N PHE A 171 -17.28 -5.37 9.95
CA PHE A 171 -17.31 -5.64 8.52
C PHE A 171 -18.02 -4.52 7.76
N VAL A 172 -17.39 -4.11 6.67
CA VAL A 172 -17.90 -3.11 5.75
C VAL A 172 -18.43 -3.81 4.51
N THR A 173 -19.68 -3.51 4.14
CA THR A 173 -20.27 -3.97 2.89
C THR A 173 -19.81 -3.12 1.71
N GLY A 174 -19.63 -3.74 0.55
CA GLY A 174 -19.28 -3.05 -0.68
C GLY A 174 -18.37 -3.90 -1.56
N GLU A 175 -18.17 -3.42 -2.78
CA GLU A 175 -17.18 -3.95 -3.72
C GLU A 175 -16.01 -2.95 -3.81
N THR A 176 -14.80 -3.45 -4.08
CA THR A 176 -13.62 -2.60 -4.29
C THR A 176 -13.78 -1.79 -5.58
N VAL A 177 -13.27 -0.55 -5.62
CA VAL A 177 -13.33 0.25 -6.85
C VAL A 177 -12.67 -0.47 -8.01
N SER A 178 -11.52 -1.12 -7.79
CA SER A 178 -10.85 -1.94 -8.82
C SER A 178 -11.78 -2.99 -9.45
N SER A 179 -12.52 -3.74 -8.62
CA SER A 179 -13.41 -4.81 -9.12
C SER A 179 -14.65 -4.31 -9.85
N VAL A 180 -15.07 -3.06 -9.63
CA VAL A 180 -16.28 -2.51 -10.26
C VAL A 180 -16.00 -1.49 -11.35
N TRP A 181 -14.76 -0.99 -11.47
CA TRP A 181 -14.44 0.11 -12.37
C TRP A 181 -14.70 -0.23 -13.84
N PHE A 182 -14.45 -1.49 -14.23
CA PHE A 182 -14.63 -2.02 -15.58
C PHE A 182 -15.76 -3.06 -15.68
N LYS A 183 -16.67 -3.12 -14.71
CA LYS A 183 -17.70 -4.15 -14.66
C LYS A 183 -18.64 -4.08 -15.88
N ASP A 184 -18.63 -5.11 -16.72
CA ASP A 184 -19.40 -5.19 -17.98
C ASP A 184 -20.92 -5.36 -17.79
N SER A 185 -21.40 -5.50 -16.54
CA SER A 185 -22.82 -5.63 -16.25
C SER A 185 -23.62 -4.33 -16.42
N MET A 186 -22.97 -3.23 -16.83
CA MET A 186 -23.54 -1.90 -16.98
C MET A 186 -23.37 -1.41 -18.42
N ASP A 187 -24.36 -0.70 -18.96
CA ASP A 187 -24.17 0.07 -20.19
C ASP A 187 -23.18 1.24 -19.99
N ASP A 188 -22.67 1.79 -21.09
CA ASP A 188 -21.63 2.81 -21.08
C ASP A 188 -22.05 4.07 -20.31
N GLU A 189 -23.27 4.55 -20.50
CA GLU A 189 -23.76 5.73 -19.80
C GLU A 189 -23.88 5.48 -18.28
N ALA A 190 -24.42 4.33 -17.88
CA ALA A 190 -24.54 3.95 -16.48
C ALA A 190 -23.17 3.78 -15.81
N ARG A 191 -22.20 3.19 -16.52
CA ARG A 191 -20.82 3.01 -16.05
C ARG A 191 -20.13 4.35 -15.83
N GLU A 192 -20.26 5.30 -16.76
CA GLU A 192 -19.68 6.63 -16.60
C GLU A 192 -20.33 7.42 -15.45
N GLN A 193 -21.65 7.32 -15.29
CA GLN A 193 -22.32 7.92 -14.12
C GLN A 193 -21.85 7.28 -12.80
N PHE A 194 -21.66 5.97 -12.78
CA PHE A 194 -21.14 5.25 -11.62
C PHE A 194 -19.72 5.70 -11.26
N ARG A 195 -18.82 5.79 -12.24
CA ARG A 195 -17.45 6.33 -12.07
C ARG A 195 -17.46 7.77 -11.56
N LEU A 196 -18.31 8.63 -12.12
CA LEU A 196 -18.47 10.01 -11.66
C LEU A 196 -18.94 10.10 -10.20
N ASN A 197 -19.86 9.22 -9.77
CA ASN A 197 -20.29 9.15 -8.37
C ASN A 197 -19.14 8.76 -7.44
N ILE A 198 -18.32 7.78 -7.85
CA ILE A 198 -17.13 7.36 -7.10
C ILE A 198 -16.16 8.52 -6.94
N LEU A 199 -15.78 9.16 -8.05
CA LEU A 199 -14.84 10.30 -8.08
C LEU A 199 -15.34 11.49 -7.25
N THR A 200 -16.63 11.81 -7.37
CA THR A 200 -17.25 12.89 -6.59
C THR A 200 -17.19 12.60 -5.09
N SER A 201 -17.48 11.37 -4.71
CA SER A 201 -17.44 10.94 -3.31
C SER A 201 -15.99 10.87 -2.77
N ILE A 202 -15.02 10.47 -3.60
CA ILE A 202 -13.57 10.57 -3.30
C ILE A 202 -13.22 12.00 -2.93
N ALA A 203 -13.54 12.93 -3.83
CA ALA A 203 -13.19 14.34 -3.68
C ALA A 203 -13.81 14.95 -2.42
N ALA A 204 -15.05 14.58 -2.08
CA ALA A 204 -15.72 15.04 -0.87
C ALA A 204 -15.00 14.58 0.42
N ILE A 205 -14.52 13.33 0.47
CA ILE A 205 -13.76 12.82 1.62
C ILE A 205 -12.38 13.49 1.70
N MET A 206 -11.68 13.61 0.58
CA MET A 206 -10.39 14.30 0.54
C MET A 206 -10.52 15.75 0.99
N ALA A 207 -11.60 16.44 0.63
CA ALA A 207 -11.89 17.79 1.11
C ALA A 207 -12.06 17.82 2.65
N LYS A 208 -12.75 16.84 3.24
CA LYS A 208 -12.87 16.71 4.70
C LYS A 208 -11.52 16.43 5.38
N PHE A 209 -10.68 15.57 4.81
CA PHE A 209 -9.34 15.34 5.36
C PHE A 209 -8.45 16.57 5.24
N SER A 210 -8.60 17.34 4.16
CA SER A 210 -7.85 18.59 3.96
C SER A 210 -8.20 19.70 4.96
N SER A 211 -9.37 19.64 5.61
CA SER A 211 -9.73 20.58 6.67
C SER A 211 -9.14 20.21 8.04
N MET A 212 -8.69 18.96 8.22
CA MET A 212 -7.94 18.55 9.40
C MET A 212 -6.50 19.03 9.26
N THR A 213 -6.12 20.00 10.07
CA THR A 213 -4.82 20.63 9.97
C THR A 213 -4.00 20.44 11.22
N PHE A 214 -2.71 20.22 11.02
CA PHE A 214 -1.72 20.00 12.07
C PHE A 214 -0.51 20.89 11.84
N ASP A 215 0.23 21.14 12.92
CA ASP A 215 1.42 21.97 12.97
C ASP A 215 2.72 21.21 12.65
N LYS A 216 2.69 19.87 12.73
CA LYS A 216 3.80 18.98 12.35
C LYS A 216 3.30 17.73 11.61
N MET A 217 4.23 17.01 10.99
CA MET A 217 4.04 15.67 10.42
C MET A 217 4.38 14.60 11.45
N GLY A 218 3.65 13.51 11.39
CA GLY A 218 3.78 12.37 12.30
C GLY A 218 2.56 11.46 12.18
N SER A 219 2.56 10.41 12.99
CA SER A 219 1.44 9.49 13.07
C SER A 219 0.53 9.84 14.24
N LEU A 220 -0.79 9.75 14.04
CA LEU A 220 -1.77 10.04 15.09
C LEU A 220 -1.70 8.96 16.17
N MET A 221 -1.61 9.39 17.41
CA MET A 221 -1.62 8.54 18.60
C MET A 221 -2.70 9.02 19.56
N GLN A 222 -3.12 8.13 20.46
CA GLN A 222 -4.13 8.41 21.47
C GLN A 222 -3.51 8.25 22.86
N ALA A 223 -3.60 9.29 23.68
CA ALA A 223 -3.15 9.27 25.07
C ALA A 223 -4.18 8.56 25.96
N GLU A 224 -3.79 8.27 27.21
CA GLU A 224 -4.65 7.55 28.17
C GLU A 224 -5.92 8.34 28.54
N ASP A 225 -5.88 9.67 28.46
CA ASP A 225 -7.04 10.55 28.69
C ASP A 225 -7.98 10.62 27.47
N GLY A 226 -7.66 9.90 26.39
CA GLY A 226 -8.40 9.86 25.14
C GLY A 226 -8.04 10.96 24.14
N SER A 227 -7.19 11.93 24.52
CA SER A 227 -6.74 12.99 23.62
C SER A 227 -5.84 12.45 22.50
N PHE A 228 -5.88 13.12 21.34
CA PHE A 228 -5.05 12.77 20.20
C PHE A 228 -3.82 13.67 20.11
N PHE A 229 -2.68 13.08 19.80
CA PHE A 229 -1.42 13.79 19.56
C PHE A 229 -0.65 13.17 18.39
N LEU A 230 0.38 13.86 17.93
CA LEU A 230 1.26 13.36 16.86
C LEU A 230 2.56 12.81 17.45
N GLY A 231 2.77 11.52 17.24
CA GLY A 231 4.00 10.78 17.55
C GLY A 231 4.87 10.55 16.31
N PRO A 232 5.93 9.74 16.42
CA PRO A 232 6.84 9.45 15.30
C PRO A 232 6.09 8.84 14.12
N MET A 233 6.62 9.02 12.92
CA MET A 233 6.09 8.32 11.74
C MET A 233 6.64 6.89 11.71
N PHE A 234 5.76 5.94 11.42
CA PHE A 234 6.11 4.53 11.29
C PHE A 234 6.27 4.11 9.83
N GLU A 235 7.28 3.27 9.58
CA GLU A 235 7.61 2.70 8.28
C GLU A 235 7.80 1.18 8.41
N TRP A 236 7.48 0.43 7.36
CA TRP A 236 7.60 -1.02 7.33
C TRP A 236 8.83 -1.36 6.50
N VAL A 237 9.74 -2.09 7.12
CA VAL A 237 11.00 -2.52 6.51
C VAL A 237 10.90 -4.03 6.29
N GLU A 238 11.08 -4.45 5.05
CA GLU A 238 11.24 -5.85 4.66
C GLU A 238 12.71 -6.21 4.81
N ASN A 239 12.98 -7.32 5.48
CA ASN A 239 14.31 -7.88 5.61
C ASN A 239 14.63 -8.81 4.43
N ASP A 240 15.89 -9.24 4.33
CA ASP A 240 16.34 -10.21 3.32
C ASP A 240 15.64 -11.58 3.40
N ASP A 241 15.00 -11.90 4.54
CA ASP A 241 14.20 -13.11 4.76
C ASP A 241 12.68 -12.87 4.62
N ASP A 242 12.29 -11.76 3.98
CA ASP A 242 10.92 -11.28 3.76
C ASP A 242 10.13 -10.97 5.06
N SER A 243 10.74 -11.15 6.23
CA SER A 243 10.13 -10.76 7.50
C SER A 243 10.00 -9.24 7.59
N VAL A 244 8.89 -8.78 8.16
CA VAL A 244 8.56 -7.36 8.19
C VAL A 244 8.73 -6.79 9.59
N HIS A 245 9.43 -5.66 9.69
CA HIS A 245 9.64 -4.93 10.94
C HIS A 245 9.09 -3.50 10.83
N ALA A 246 8.55 -2.99 11.93
CA ALA A 246 8.18 -1.59 12.03
C ALA A 246 9.39 -0.76 12.50
N LYS A 247 9.68 0.33 11.80
CA LYS A 247 10.68 1.34 12.14
C LYS A 247 9.98 2.63 12.51
N ALA A 248 10.33 3.20 13.66
CA ALA A 248 9.92 4.54 14.04
C ALA A 248 10.97 5.54 13.56
N THR A 249 10.50 6.64 12.99
CA THR A 249 11.33 7.79 12.66
C THR A 249 11.10 8.89 13.69
N ARG A 250 10.76 10.11 13.27
CA ARG A 250 10.43 11.23 14.16
C ARG A 250 9.20 11.98 13.67
N THR A 251 8.84 13.03 14.41
CA THR A 251 7.94 14.06 13.88
C THR A 251 8.74 15.10 13.12
N TYR A 252 8.15 15.70 12.10
CA TYR A 252 8.82 16.67 11.24
C TYR A 252 8.04 17.98 11.16
N PHE A 253 8.72 19.11 11.19
CA PHE A 253 8.07 20.43 11.13
C PHE A 253 8.08 21.04 9.72
N SER A 254 8.78 20.42 8.77
CA SER A 254 8.80 20.83 7.37
C SER A 254 8.98 19.64 6.42
N MET A 255 8.58 19.82 5.16
CA MET A 255 8.87 18.83 4.11
C MET A 255 10.36 18.72 3.82
N GLU A 256 11.10 19.84 3.93
CA GLU A 256 12.55 19.86 3.80
C GLU A 256 13.21 18.94 4.82
N GLU A 257 12.78 19.01 6.09
CA GLU A 257 13.29 18.16 7.16
C GLU A 257 13.00 16.67 6.90
N LEU A 258 11.77 16.35 6.47
CA LEU A 258 11.39 14.98 6.13
C LEU A 258 12.26 14.41 5.00
N LEU A 259 12.34 15.14 3.88
CA LEU A 259 13.08 14.67 2.70
C LEU A 259 14.58 14.59 2.98
N ALA A 260 15.16 15.53 3.74
CA ALA A 260 16.57 15.49 4.12
C ALA A 260 16.90 14.27 4.99
N CYS A 261 15.97 13.85 5.86
CA CYS A 261 16.15 12.63 6.66
C CYS A 261 15.90 11.33 5.90
N SER A 262 15.21 11.37 4.76
CA SER A 262 14.99 10.18 3.92
C SER A 262 16.18 9.87 3.01
N ILE A 263 17.13 10.79 2.86
CA ILE A 263 18.36 10.55 2.07
C ILE A 263 19.34 9.74 2.90
N GLU A 264 19.77 8.59 2.38
CA GLU A 264 20.78 7.78 3.07
C GLU A 264 22.21 8.34 2.86
N PRO A 265 23.04 8.41 3.91
CA PRO A 265 24.41 8.85 3.77
C PRO A 265 25.30 7.72 3.23
N GLY A 266 25.43 7.63 1.90
CA GLY A 266 26.49 6.81 1.28
C GLY A 266 26.08 6.14 -0.04
N PRO A 267 27.01 5.44 -0.72
CA PRO A 267 26.71 4.66 -1.93
C PRO A 267 26.06 3.30 -1.63
N THR A 268 25.57 3.08 -0.41
CA THR A 268 25.20 1.76 0.14
C THR A 268 23.85 1.22 -0.33
N GLY A 269 23.11 1.95 -1.16
CA GLY A 269 21.85 1.50 -1.76
C GLY A 269 22.00 0.91 -3.16
N ASN A 270 20.99 0.16 -3.59
CA ASN A 270 20.85 -0.35 -4.95
C ASN A 270 20.67 0.81 -5.97
N VAL A 271 20.54 0.51 -7.27
CA VAL A 271 20.40 1.55 -8.31
C VAL A 271 19.20 2.46 -8.06
N TRP A 272 18.10 1.91 -7.56
CA TRP A 272 16.86 2.63 -7.26
C TRP A 272 17.02 3.54 -6.05
N ASP A 273 17.65 3.08 -4.97
CA ASP A 273 17.90 3.90 -3.78
C ASP A 273 18.75 5.12 -4.15
N ARG A 274 19.79 4.92 -4.98
CA ARG A 274 20.64 6.01 -5.48
C ARG A 274 19.88 6.96 -6.41
N ALA A 275 18.92 6.45 -7.17
CA ALA A 275 18.07 7.28 -8.03
C ALA A 275 17.10 8.11 -7.18
N GLU A 276 16.45 7.50 -6.19
CA GLU A 276 15.58 8.16 -5.22
C GLU A 276 16.33 9.28 -4.50
N ASP A 277 17.52 9.01 -3.96
CA ASP A 277 18.38 10.01 -3.33
C ASP A 277 18.68 11.20 -4.25
N LYS A 278 18.98 10.95 -5.52
CA LYS A 278 19.23 12.02 -6.50
C LYS A 278 17.97 12.85 -6.73
N PHE A 279 16.81 12.21 -6.87
CA PHE A 279 15.54 12.92 -7.00
C PHE A 279 15.24 13.76 -5.75
N LEU A 280 15.39 13.20 -4.55
CA LEU A 280 15.18 13.90 -3.29
C LEU A 280 16.10 15.13 -3.18
N LYS A 281 17.39 15.00 -3.54
CA LYS A 281 18.34 16.12 -3.58
C LYS A 281 17.90 17.21 -4.56
N VAL A 282 17.52 16.83 -5.78
CA VAL A 282 17.00 17.79 -6.78
C VAL A 282 15.76 18.51 -6.26
N PHE A 283 14.83 17.80 -5.62
CA PHE A 283 13.64 18.40 -5.01
C PHE A 283 14.01 19.38 -3.89
N LEU A 284 14.91 19.00 -2.99
CA LEU A 284 15.39 19.85 -1.90
C LEU A 284 16.01 21.15 -2.41
N GLU A 285 16.81 21.08 -3.48
CA GLU A 285 17.53 22.23 -4.01
C GLU A 285 16.65 23.15 -4.88
N ASN A 286 15.67 22.59 -5.59
CA ASN A 286 14.98 23.31 -6.67
C ASN A 286 13.50 23.54 -6.43
N SER A 287 12.88 22.92 -5.41
CA SER A 287 11.44 23.01 -5.23
C SER A 287 11.04 24.26 -4.42
N PRO A 288 10.40 25.27 -5.04
CA PRO A 288 9.88 26.42 -4.30
C PRO A 288 8.73 26.03 -3.36
N LEU A 289 8.22 24.79 -3.46
CA LEU A 289 7.11 24.27 -2.68
C LEU A 289 7.53 23.84 -1.26
N LEU A 290 8.83 23.61 -1.01
CA LEU A 290 9.32 23.15 0.29
C LEU A 290 9.32 24.23 1.38
N HIS A 291 9.49 25.49 0.97
CA HIS A 291 9.57 26.64 1.88
C HIS A 291 8.21 27.25 2.24
N TYR A 292 7.12 26.74 1.65
CA TYR A 292 5.78 27.20 1.97
C TYR A 292 5.38 26.64 3.35
N HIS A 293 5.20 27.51 4.35
CA HIS A 293 4.70 27.13 5.66
C HIS A 293 3.18 26.83 5.56
N SER A 294 2.84 25.66 5.02
CA SER A 294 1.47 25.15 5.02
C SER A 294 1.25 24.27 6.23
N ARG A 295 0.08 24.40 6.85
CA ARG A 295 -0.50 23.40 7.73
C ARG A 295 -0.47 22.01 7.06
N PHE A 296 -0.06 20.99 7.81
CA PHE A 296 -0.08 19.61 7.35
C PHE A 296 -1.49 19.05 7.48
N VAL A 297 -1.87 18.12 6.59
CA VAL A 297 -3.21 17.54 6.56
C VAL A 297 -3.17 16.02 6.68
N LEU A 298 -4.25 15.44 7.20
CA LEU A 298 -4.36 13.99 7.28
C LEU A 298 -4.37 13.39 5.86
N CYS A 299 -3.48 12.45 5.59
CA CYS A 299 -3.36 11.81 4.30
C CYS A 299 -3.44 10.29 4.46
N PRO A 300 -4.39 9.61 3.79
CA PRO A 300 -4.33 8.17 3.62
C PRO A 300 -3.02 7.80 2.95
N PRO A 301 -2.25 6.86 3.52
CA PRO A 301 -0.93 6.52 2.99
C PRO A 301 -1.04 5.81 1.64
N ASP A 302 -2.16 5.12 1.40
CA ASP A 302 -2.49 4.41 0.18
C ASP A 302 -3.96 4.70 -0.20
N PHE A 303 -4.15 5.34 -1.35
CA PHE A 303 -5.47 5.66 -1.91
C PHE A 303 -5.72 4.91 -3.23
N ASP A 304 -5.23 3.67 -3.30
CA ASP A 304 -5.48 2.77 -4.42
C ASP A 304 -6.96 2.37 -4.55
N SER A 305 -7.39 2.03 -5.77
CA SER A 305 -8.76 1.58 -6.08
C SER A 305 -9.15 0.30 -5.31
N GLN A 306 -8.18 -0.53 -4.93
CA GLN A 306 -8.40 -1.72 -4.09
C GLN A 306 -8.75 -1.37 -2.64
N ASN A 307 -8.36 -0.18 -2.15
CA ASN A 307 -8.58 0.27 -0.77
C ASN A 307 -9.85 1.14 -0.62
N VAL A 308 -10.66 1.27 -1.66
CA VAL A 308 -11.92 2.03 -1.63
C VAL A 308 -13.08 1.08 -1.85
N LEU A 309 -14.03 1.07 -0.92
CA LEU A 309 -15.25 0.26 -1.02
C LEU A 309 -16.46 1.13 -1.38
N VAL A 310 -17.20 0.68 -2.39
CA VAL A 310 -18.37 1.39 -2.94
C VAL A 310 -19.60 0.50 -2.88
N ASP A 311 -20.77 1.15 -2.81
CA ASP A 311 -22.06 0.47 -2.87
C ASP A 311 -22.56 0.26 -4.29
N GLU A 312 -23.69 -0.43 -4.41
CA GLU A 312 -24.36 -0.72 -5.69
C GLU A 312 -24.67 0.52 -6.54
N LYS A 313 -24.67 1.73 -5.96
CA LYS A 313 -24.94 2.99 -6.66
C LYS A 313 -23.67 3.79 -6.97
N GLY A 314 -22.50 3.28 -6.59
CA GLY A 314 -21.22 3.96 -6.75
C GLY A 314 -21.02 5.07 -5.73
N ASN A 315 -21.91 5.18 -4.74
CA ASN A 315 -21.65 6.01 -3.60
C ASN A 315 -20.61 5.27 -2.75
N LYS A 316 -19.57 5.98 -2.35
CA LYS A 316 -18.66 5.39 -1.38
C LYS A 316 -19.40 5.05 -0.12
N GLN A 317 -19.28 3.79 0.24
CA GLN A 317 -19.72 3.35 1.53
C GLN A 317 -18.60 3.50 2.53
N HIS A 318 -17.34 3.20 2.21
CA HIS A 318 -16.26 3.20 3.20
C HIS A 318 -14.87 3.36 2.56
N LEU A 319 -13.92 3.93 3.31
CA LEU A 319 -12.50 3.83 2.98
C LEU A 319 -11.95 2.59 3.73
N ALA A 320 -11.40 1.61 3.02
CA ALA A 320 -10.67 0.50 3.62
C ALA A 320 -9.30 1.05 4.05
N ILE A 321 -9.36 1.86 5.10
CA ILE A 321 -8.23 2.54 5.71
C ILE A 321 -7.33 1.46 6.30
N CYS A 322 -6.14 1.31 5.71
CA CYS A 322 -4.99 0.60 6.26
C CYS A 322 -4.73 -0.84 5.73
N GLY A 323 -5.01 -1.12 4.46
CA GLY A 323 -4.81 -2.45 3.86
C GLY A 323 -3.38 -2.82 3.43
N GLY A 324 -2.62 -1.92 2.78
CA GLY A 324 -1.43 -2.36 2.03
C GLY A 324 -0.24 -1.40 1.98
N CYS A 325 -0.18 -0.36 2.83
CA CYS A 325 0.85 0.66 2.66
C CYS A 325 2.11 0.41 3.48
N LYS A 326 3.28 0.65 2.87
CA LYS A 326 4.61 0.73 3.50
C LYS A 326 4.72 1.79 4.61
N LYS A 327 3.70 2.65 4.78
CA LYS A 327 3.67 3.73 5.77
C LYS A 327 2.33 3.76 6.51
N ALA A 328 2.39 4.15 7.77
CA ALA A 328 1.22 4.39 8.59
C ALA A 328 0.48 5.61 8.04
N PHE A 329 -0.76 5.81 8.49
CA PHE A 329 -1.38 7.12 8.34
C PHE A 329 -0.43 8.18 8.89
N SER A 330 -0.13 9.14 8.03
CA SER A 330 0.75 10.26 8.36
C SER A 330 0.07 11.54 7.95
N VAL A 331 0.29 12.55 8.76
CA VAL A 331 0.02 13.91 8.34
C VAL A 331 1.10 14.30 7.32
N LYS A 332 0.68 14.77 6.14
CA LYS A 332 1.58 15.17 5.03
C LYS A 332 1.24 16.58 4.55
N HIS A 333 2.13 17.18 3.77
CA HIS A 333 1.90 18.52 3.22
C HIS A 333 0.69 18.55 2.29
N ASN A 334 -0.14 19.59 2.43
CA ASN A 334 -1.34 19.74 1.61
C ASN A 334 -0.95 20.17 0.19
N ARG A 335 -1.16 19.29 -0.80
CA ARG A 335 -1.72 19.65 -2.12
C ARG A 335 -2.05 18.39 -2.94
N ARG A 336 -3.36 18.26 -3.22
CA ARG A 336 -4.02 17.48 -4.31
C ARG A 336 -3.17 16.40 -4.97
N CYS A 337 -3.31 15.16 -4.51
CA CYS A 337 -3.03 13.98 -5.33
C CYS A 337 -4.36 13.41 -5.84
N PRO A 338 -4.74 13.62 -7.11
CA PRO A 338 -5.80 12.84 -7.76
C PRO A 338 -5.26 11.57 -8.45
N PHE A 339 -3.96 11.29 -8.35
CA PHE A 339 -3.27 10.26 -9.15
C PHE A 339 -3.12 8.93 -8.39
N CYS A 340 -4.24 8.29 -8.03
CA CYS A 340 -4.18 6.94 -7.46
C CYS A 340 -5.25 5.97 -8.01
N LEU A 341 -6.08 6.40 -8.96
CA LEU A 341 -7.18 5.56 -9.48
C LEU A 341 -6.88 4.90 -10.83
N GLY A 342 -5.68 5.09 -11.38
CA GLY A 342 -5.33 4.65 -12.72
C GLY A 342 -4.30 3.52 -12.80
N LYS A 343 -3.83 2.95 -11.68
CA LYS A 343 -2.81 1.90 -11.72
C LYS A 343 -3.42 0.52 -11.50
N ASP A 344 -4.22 0.05 -12.46
CA ASP A 344 -4.50 -1.38 -12.55
C ASP A 344 -3.26 -2.07 -13.15
N THR A 345 -2.28 -2.32 -12.28
CA THR A 345 -0.98 -2.96 -12.63
C THR A 345 -1.11 -4.35 -13.25
N LYS A 346 -2.30 -4.96 -13.24
CA LYS A 346 -2.58 -6.24 -13.89
C LYS A 346 -3.07 -6.10 -15.33
N GLU A 347 -3.83 -5.05 -15.66
CA GLU A 347 -4.32 -4.80 -17.02
C GLU A 347 -3.31 -4.01 -17.86
N GLU A 348 -2.57 -3.05 -17.28
CA GLU A 348 -1.46 -2.39 -17.99
C GLU A 348 -0.40 -3.41 -18.45
N LYS A 349 -0.18 -4.49 -17.68
CA LYS A 349 0.70 -5.59 -18.08
C LYS A 349 0.09 -6.51 -19.16
N ARG A 350 -1.24 -6.58 -19.26
CA ARG A 350 -1.92 -7.34 -20.32
C ARG A 350 -1.95 -6.55 -21.62
N HIS A 351 -2.31 -5.27 -21.57
CA HIS A 351 -2.31 -4.38 -22.73
C HIS A 351 -0.90 -4.16 -23.28
N ALA A 352 0.10 -3.94 -22.41
CA ALA A 352 1.49 -3.86 -22.88
C ALA A 352 1.96 -5.17 -23.55
N LYS A 353 1.38 -6.32 -23.18
CA LYS A 353 1.70 -7.61 -23.81
C LYS A 353 0.93 -7.81 -25.12
N GLU A 354 -0.29 -7.30 -25.22
CA GLU A 354 -1.08 -7.30 -26.47
C GLU A 354 -0.50 -6.33 -27.51
N ASP A 355 -0.07 -5.14 -27.09
CA ASP A 355 0.57 -4.13 -27.95
C ASP A 355 1.91 -4.64 -28.49
N THR A 356 2.73 -5.34 -27.69
CA THR A 356 3.98 -5.95 -28.17
C THR A 356 3.73 -7.10 -29.16
N ILE A 357 2.66 -7.87 -28.99
CA ILE A 357 2.30 -8.94 -29.96
C ILE A 357 1.83 -8.33 -31.28
N GLN A 358 1.11 -7.20 -31.25
CA GLN A 358 0.69 -6.51 -32.47
C GLN A 358 1.86 -5.87 -33.22
N GLU A 359 2.82 -5.28 -32.50
CA GLU A 359 4.05 -4.76 -33.12
C GLU A 359 4.90 -5.89 -33.74
N GLU A 360 4.97 -7.06 -33.10
CA GLU A 360 5.66 -8.24 -33.67
C GLU A 360 4.92 -8.82 -34.90
N GLU A 361 3.58 -8.84 -34.91
CA GLU A 361 2.78 -9.29 -36.07
C GLU A 361 2.87 -8.29 -37.25
N GLU A 362 2.92 -6.97 -37.00
CA GLU A 362 3.13 -5.96 -38.06
C GLU A 362 4.55 -6.01 -38.64
N GLU A 363 5.58 -6.27 -37.82
CA GLU A 363 6.96 -6.47 -38.32
C GLU A 363 7.09 -7.76 -39.16
N GLU A 364 6.42 -8.87 -38.78
CA GLU A 364 6.40 -10.10 -39.60
C GLU A 364 5.66 -9.90 -40.93
N GLU A 365 4.55 -9.14 -40.97
CA GLU A 365 3.85 -8.82 -42.23
C GLU A 365 4.69 -7.91 -43.15
N GLU A 366 5.44 -6.94 -42.61
CA GLU A 366 6.36 -6.11 -43.41
C GLU A 366 7.56 -6.90 -43.95
N GLU A 367 8.11 -7.86 -43.20
CA GLU A 367 9.17 -8.75 -43.69
C GLU A 367 8.67 -9.71 -44.79
N GLU A 368 7.44 -10.23 -44.68
CA GLU A 368 6.83 -11.07 -45.74
C GLU A 368 6.55 -10.26 -47.03
N GLU A 369 6.12 -9.00 -46.93
CA GLU A 369 5.94 -8.14 -48.10
C GLU A 369 7.28 -7.77 -48.78
N GLU A 370 8.36 -7.55 -48.02
CA GLU A 370 9.69 -7.31 -48.59
C GLU A 370 10.27 -8.57 -49.27
N GLU A 371 10.05 -9.77 -48.72
CA GLU A 371 10.46 -11.04 -49.37
C GLU A 371 9.68 -11.31 -50.66
N GLU A 372 8.37 -11.00 -50.72
CA GLU A 372 7.57 -11.13 -51.95
C GLU A 372 8.03 -10.13 -53.04
N GLU A 373 8.40 -8.89 -52.67
CA GLU A 373 8.93 -7.91 -53.64
C GLU A 373 10.32 -8.33 -54.17
N GLU A 374 11.19 -8.91 -53.33
CA GLU A 374 12.49 -9.44 -53.79
C GLU A 374 12.33 -10.66 -54.71
N GLU A 375 11.37 -11.57 -54.45
CA GLU A 375 11.08 -12.70 -55.35
C GLU A 375 10.51 -12.24 -56.70
N GLU A 376 9.66 -11.21 -56.73
CA GLU A 376 9.16 -10.64 -58.00
C GLU A 376 10.27 -9.95 -58.81
N GLU A 377 11.21 -9.25 -58.16
CA GLU A 377 12.36 -8.65 -58.85
C GLU A 377 13.33 -9.72 -59.40
N GLU A 378 13.56 -10.83 -58.67
CA GLU A 378 14.38 -11.95 -59.17
C GLU A 378 13.71 -12.68 -60.35
N GLU A 379 12.38 -12.86 -60.35
CA GLU A 379 11.65 -13.43 -61.49
C GLU A 379 11.69 -12.52 -62.73
N GLU A 380 11.60 -11.19 -62.57
CA GLU A 380 11.75 -10.25 -63.68
C GLU A 380 13.19 -10.24 -64.27
N GLU A 381 14.22 -10.35 -63.43
CA GLU A 381 15.61 -10.46 -63.89
C GLU A 381 15.88 -11.81 -64.61
N GLU A 382 15.30 -12.92 -64.16
CA GLU A 382 15.41 -14.22 -64.86
C GLU A 382 14.67 -14.22 -66.21
N GLU A 383 13.51 -13.55 -66.32
CA GLU A 383 12.81 -13.39 -67.61
C GLU A 383 13.59 -12.52 -68.61
N GLU A 384 14.29 -11.47 -68.14
CA GLU A 384 15.14 -10.64 -69.01
C GLU A 384 16.41 -11.40 -69.48
N GLU A 385 16.98 -12.30 -68.67
CA GLU A 385 18.11 -13.14 -69.09
C GLU A 385 17.72 -14.27 -70.07
N GLU A 386 16.47 -14.76 -70.06
CA GLU A 386 16.00 -15.75 -71.05
C GLU A 386 15.66 -15.13 -72.43
N GLU A 387 15.50 -13.80 -72.52
CA GLU A 387 15.23 -13.07 -73.78
C GLU A 387 16.48 -12.61 -74.56
N GLU A 388 17.70 -12.72 -74.00
CA GLU A 388 19.00 -12.53 -74.70
C GLU A 388 19.58 -13.82 -75.33
#